data_AF-A0AAV0QTX7-F1
#
_entry.id   AF-A0AAV0QTX7-F1
#
_cell.length_a   1.000
_cell.length_b   1.000
_cell.length_c   1.000
_cell.angle_alpha   90.00
_cell.angle_beta   90.00
_cell.angle_gamma   90.00
#
_symmetry.space_group_name_H-M   'P 1'
#
loop_
_entity.id
_entity.type
_entity.pdbx_description
1 polymer ?
#
loop_
_entity_poly.entity_id
_entity_poly.type
_entity_poly.pdbx_seq_one_letter_code
_entity_poly.pdbx_strand_id
1 'polypeptide(L)'
;MGDAAAQTHNVKILHLVRHAQGVHNVAGAQDHSALMSPRYFDANLSPLGSQQVRDLSSYVVSSGILAKIQLVVTSPLSRTIETAVKVFDRKLTSESVQNSGDDAAEMSDVNYPPILAYELCRERLGLHPCDKRRTVTEYRSLYPDVDFSLASTTYPHPDSDGSRILTFCI
;
A
#
# COMPACT_ATOMS: atom_id res chain seq x y z
N MET A 1 3.73 25.30 43.69
CA MET A 1 2.77 25.11 42.59
C MET A 1 3.29 23.94 41.77
N GLY A 2 2.62 22.80 41.82
CA GLY A 2 3.05 21.58 41.12
C GLY A 2 2.59 21.63 39.67
N ASP A 3 3.53 21.41 38.75
CA ASP A 3 3.23 21.22 37.33
C ASP A 3 2.39 19.94 37.17
N ALA A 4 1.15 20.12 36.73
CA ALA A 4 0.32 19.02 36.28
C ALA A 4 0.88 18.52 34.94
N ALA A 5 1.62 17.41 34.97
CA ALA A 5 2.05 16.71 33.77
C ALA A 5 0.82 16.40 32.92
N ALA A 6 0.75 16.96 31.71
CA ALA A 6 -0.34 16.72 30.78
C ALA A 6 -0.47 15.22 30.52
N GLN A 7 -1.62 14.66 30.86
CA GLN A 7 -1.89 13.24 30.66
C GLN A 7 -2.01 12.96 29.17
N THR A 8 -0.99 12.31 28.59
CA THR A 8 -1.00 11.91 27.19
C THR A 8 -1.80 10.62 27.05
N HIS A 9 -2.89 10.66 26.29
CA HIS A 9 -3.66 9.46 25.96
C HIS A 9 -2.94 8.68 24.84
N ASN A 10 -2.78 7.37 25.03
CA ASN A 10 -2.26 6.46 24.00
C ASN A 10 -3.33 6.22 22.91
N VAL A 11 -3.47 7.15 21.96
CA VAL A 11 -4.41 7.02 20.84
C VAL A 11 -3.71 6.36 19.65
N LYS A 12 -4.42 5.47 18.95
CA LYS A 12 -3.99 4.88 17.68
C LYS A 12 -4.63 5.64 16.53
N ILE A 13 -3.84 5.94 15.51
CA ILE A 13 -4.31 6.53 14.27
C ILE A 13 -4.37 5.43 13.21
N LEU A 14 -5.51 5.36 12.53
CA LEU A 14 -5.74 4.45 11.42
C LEU A 14 -5.96 5.28 10.15
N HIS A 15 -5.09 5.12 9.16
CA HIS A 15 -5.28 5.71 7.83
C HIS A 15 -5.88 4.67 6.89
N LEU A 16 -6.97 5.02 6.21
CA LEU A 16 -7.60 4.15 5.20
C LEU A 16 -7.37 4.78 3.82
N VAL A 17 -6.70 4.03 2.96
CA VAL A 17 -6.34 4.44 1.60
C VAL A 17 -6.93 3.44 0.64
N ARG A 18 -7.70 3.88 -0.34
CA ARG A 18 -8.12 3.00 -1.44
C ARG A 18 -6.98 2.84 -2.44
N HIS A 19 -6.82 1.67 -3.05
CA HIS A 19 -5.88 1.50 -4.17
C HIS A 19 -6.13 2.55 -5.28
N ALA A 20 -5.08 2.99 -5.95
CA ALA A 20 -5.20 3.88 -7.10
C ALA A 20 -5.90 3.19 -8.29
N GLN A 21 -6.31 3.95 -9.30
CA GLN A 21 -7.08 3.41 -10.42
C GLN A 21 -6.32 2.26 -11.12
N GLY A 22 -6.95 1.09 -11.17
CA GLY A 22 -6.47 -0.06 -11.92
C GLY A 22 -6.95 -0.05 -13.37
N VAL A 23 -6.25 -0.78 -14.25
CA VAL A 23 -6.67 -0.93 -15.66
C VAL A 23 -8.06 -1.56 -15.80
N HIS A 24 -8.48 -2.40 -14.84
CA HIS A 24 -9.82 -2.98 -14.79
C HIS A 24 -10.91 -1.94 -14.50
N ASN A 25 -10.61 -0.89 -13.72
CA ASN A 25 -11.58 0.18 -13.44
C ASN A 25 -11.90 0.96 -14.71
N VAL A 26 -10.88 1.25 -15.53
CA VAL A 26 -11.05 1.93 -16.82
C VAL A 26 -11.92 1.09 -17.76
N ALA A 27 -11.65 -0.21 -17.83
CA ALA A 27 -12.41 -1.13 -18.65
C ALA A 27 -13.87 -1.26 -18.18
N GLY A 28 -14.09 -1.51 -16.89
CA GLY A 28 -15.42 -1.67 -16.31
C GLY A 28 -16.29 -0.41 -16.37
N ALA A 29 -15.68 0.78 -16.43
CA ALA A 29 -16.39 2.04 -16.63
C ALA A 29 -16.86 2.22 -18.09
N GLN A 30 -16.16 1.63 -19.06
CA GLN A 30 -16.57 1.65 -20.47
C GLN A 30 -17.58 0.54 -20.77
N ASP A 31 -17.30 -0.67 -20.27
CA ASP A 31 -18.13 -1.85 -20.44
C ASP A 31 -18.00 -2.74 -19.21
N HIS A 32 -19.08 -2.87 -18.45
CA HIS A 32 -19.08 -3.68 -17.24
C HIS A 32 -18.78 -5.15 -17.50
N SER A 33 -19.14 -5.68 -18.68
CA SER A 33 -18.87 -7.07 -19.06
C SER A 33 -17.37 -7.35 -19.21
N ALA A 34 -16.56 -6.31 -19.47
CA ALA A 34 -15.12 -6.41 -19.57
C ALA A 34 -14.46 -6.86 -18.26
N LEU A 35 -15.11 -6.67 -17.11
CA LEU A 35 -14.61 -7.17 -15.82
C LEU A 35 -14.48 -8.69 -15.77
N MET A 36 -15.18 -9.43 -16.63
CA MET A 36 -15.06 -10.89 -16.76
C MET A 36 -13.88 -11.33 -17.64
N SER A 37 -13.16 -10.39 -18.26
CA SER A 37 -12.05 -10.71 -19.15
C SER A 37 -10.82 -11.17 -18.36
N PRO A 38 -10.22 -12.33 -18.71
CA PRO A 38 -8.94 -12.78 -18.14
C PRO A 38 -7.80 -11.78 -18.33
N ARG A 39 -7.91 -10.85 -19.30
CA ARG A 39 -6.95 -9.77 -19.52
C ARG A 39 -6.72 -8.90 -18.28
N TYR A 40 -7.73 -8.80 -17.42
CA TYR A 40 -7.66 -8.01 -16.19
C TYR A 40 -7.32 -8.85 -14.97
N PHE A 41 -6.85 -10.09 -15.14
CA PHE A 41 -6.34 -10.91 -14.04
C PHE A 41 -5.33 -10.11 -13.21
N ASP A 42 -5.59 -10.01 -11.91
CA ASP A 42 -4.74 -9.31 -10.95
C ASP A 42 -4.22 -7.97 -11.48
N ALA A 43 -5.16 -7.14 -11.91
CA ALA A 43 -4.90 -5.92 -12.67
C ALA A 43 -3.95 -4.96 -11.95
N ASN A 44 -2.98 -4.43 -12.70
CA ASN A 44 -2.06 -3.38 -12.26
C ASN A 44 -2.71 -1.98 -12.32
N LEU A 45 -1.99 -0.97 -11.84
CA LEU A 45 -2.40 0.43 -11.97
C LEU A 45 -2.47 0.89 -13.43
N SER A 46 -3.40 1.81 -13.72
CA SER A 46 -3.47 2.52 -14.99
C SER A 46 -2.43 3.67 -15.02
N PRO A 47 -2.23 4.34 -16.17
CA PRO A 47 -1.43 5.57 -16.22
C PRO A 47 -1.95 6.66 -15.27
N LEU A 48 -3.27 6.80 -15.14
CA LEU A 48 -3.88 7.72 -14.16
C LEU A 48 -3.63 7.23 -12.72
N GLY A 49 -3.74 5.92 -12.47
CA GLY A 49 -3.39 5.34 -11.16
C GLY A 49 -1.94 5.63 -10.78
N SER A 50 -1.03 5.61 -11.75
CA SER A 50 0.38 5.97 -11.54
C SER A 50 0.57 7.46 -11.17
N GLN A 51 -0.28 8.37 -11.68
CA GLN A 51 -0.26 9.77 -11.23
C GLN A 51 -0.81 9.89 -9.81
N GLN A 52 -1.92 9.21 -9.50
CA GLN A 52 -2.54 9.25 -8.17
C GLN A 52 -1.58 8.80 -7.05
N VAL A 53 -0.78 7.76 -7.29
CA VAL A 53 0.22 7.32 -6.30
C VAL A 53 1.35 8.33 -6.13
N ARG A 54 1.79 9.02 -7.20
CA ARG A 54 2.79 10.10 -7.09
C ARG A 54 2.27 11.29 -6.29
N ASP A 55 1.03 11.69 -6.54
CA ASP A 55 0.39 12.80 -5.84
C ASP A 55 0.22 12.46 -4.36
N LEU A 56 -0.25 11.25 -4.05
CA LEU A 56 -0.40 10.78 -2.68
C LEU A 56 0.95 10.64 -1.97
N SER A 57 1.97 10.11 -2.63
CA SER A 57 3.34 10.02 -2.10
C SER A 57 3.87 11.40 -1.72
N SER A 58 3.71 12.38 -2.61
CA SER A 58 4.13 13.78 -2.36
C SER A 58 3.39 14.36 -1.17
N TYR A 59 2.09 14.08 -1.05
CA TYR A 59 1.26 14.55 0.05
C TYR A 59 1.65 13.93 1.40
N VAL A 60 1.83 12.60 1.49
CA VAL A 60 2.16 11.95 2.78
C VAL A 60 3.55 12.33 3.30
N VAL A 61 4.49 12.64 2.41
CA VAL A 61 5.81 13.18 2.74
C VAL A 61 5.67 14.62 3.24
N SER A 62 5.11 15.53 2.43
CA SER A 62 5.03 16.96 2.75
C SER A 62 4.15 17.28 3.95
N SER A 63 3.14 16.46 4.25
CA SER A 63 2.28 16.59 5.44
C SER A 63 2.92 16.05 6.73
N GLY A 64 4.04 15.33 6.63
CA GLY A 64 4.65 14.63 7.76
C GLY A 64 3.84 13.43 8.28
N ILE A 65 2.82 12.98 7.53
CA ILE A 65 2.05 11.76 7.85
C ILE A 65 2.95 10.54 7.78
N LEU A 66 3.78 10.44 6.73
CA LEU A 66 4.66 9.30 6.51
C LEU A 66 5.55 8.99 7.72
N ALA A 67 6.14 10.03 8.32
CA ALA A 67 7.01 9.91 9.49
C ALA A 67 6.30 9.37 10.75
N LYS A 68 4.96 9.37 10.77
CA LYS A 68 4.15 8.87 11.88
C LYS A 68 3.63 7.45 11.64
N ILE A 69 3.70 6.93 10.42
CA ILE A 69 3.21 5.59 10.10
C ILE A 69 4.22 4.56 10.61
N GLN A 70 3.73 3.55 11.32
CA GLN A 70 4.56 2.48 11.87
C GLN A 70 4.43 1.16 11.10
N LEU A 71 3.34 0.99 10.35
CA LEU A 71 3.07 -0.19 9.53
C LEU A 71 2.07 0.15 8.43
N VAL A 72 2.34 -0.33 7.22
CA VAL A 72 1.39 -0.33 6.11
C VAL A 72 0.91 -1.75 5.88
N VAL A 73 -0.41 -1.94 5.88
CA VAL A 73 -1.07 -3.20 5.56
C VAL A 73 -1.72 -3.07 4.19
N THR A 74 -1.51 -4.03 3.31
CA THR A 74 -2.06 -4.03 1.95
C THR A 74 -2.81 -5.34 1.65
N SER A 75 -3.82 -5.28 0.79
CA SER A 75 -4.38 -6.52 0.24
C SER A 75 -3.39 -7.16 -0.74
N PRO A 76 -3.33 -8.51 -0.84
CA PRO A 76 -2.48 -9.19 -1.79
C PRO A 76 -3.09 -9.17 -3.20
N LEU A 77 -3.33 -7.97 -3.74
CA LEU A 77 -3.71 -7.70 -5.13
C LEU A 77 -2.69 -6.72 -5.72
N SER A 78 -2.32 -6.90 -6.99
CA SER A 78 -1.23 -6.14 -7.60
C SER A 78 -1.42 -4.63 -7.52
N ARG A 79 -2.61 -4.12 -7.85
CA ARG A 79 -2.92 -2.68 -7.73
C ARG A 79 -2.76 -2.13 -6.30
N THR A 80 -3.07 -2.92 -5.29
CA THR A 80 -3.03 -2.49 -3.88
C THR A 80 -1.62 -2.59 -3.33
N ILE A 81 -0.87 -3.64 -3.66
CA ILE A 81 0.57 -3.74 -3.36
C ILE A 81 1.33 -2.61 -4.08
N GLU A 82 1.08 -2.42 -5.37
CA GLU A 82 1.71 -1.37 -6.17
C GLU A 82 1.41 0.03 -5.61
N THR A 83 0.18 0.29 -5.17
CA THR A 83 -0.17 1.54 -4.48
C THR A 83 0.61 1.69 -3.18
N ALA A 84 0.63 0.67 -2.33
CA ALA A 84 1.31 0.72 -1.04
C ALA A 84 2.82 0.97 -1.21
N VAL A 85 3.48 0.21 -2.09
CA VAL A 85 4.91 0.36 -2.34
C VAL A 85 5.23 1.71 -2.98
N LYS A 86 4.48 2.17 -3.98
CA LYS A 86 4.78 3.46 -4.64
C LYS A 86 4.52 4.69 -3.76
N VAL A 87 3.68 4.57 -2.73
CA VAL A 87 3.37 5.68 -1.80
C VAL A 87 4.23 5.63 -0.53
N PHE A 88 4.53 4.43 -0.04
CA PHE A 88 5.13 4.21 1.28
C PHE A 88 6.44 3.40 1.23
N ASP A 89 7.11 3.30 0.09
CA ASP A 89 8.47 2.75 -0.05
C ASP A 89 9.38 3.69 -0.85
N ARG A 90 10.61 3.89 -0.34
CA ARG A 90 11.66 4.74 -0.88
C ARG A 90 12.26 4.21 -2.18
N LYS A 91 12.33 2.89 -2.34
CA LYS A 91 13.19 2.28 -3.36
C LYS A 91 12.63 2.44 -4.77
N LEU A 92 11.30 2.43 -4.93
CA LEU A 92 10.66 2.52 -6.25
C LEU A 92 10.38 3.96 -6.72
N THR A 93 10.45 4.96 -5.84
CA THR A 93 10.30 6.38 -6.22
C THR A 93 11.60 6.96 -6.82
N SER A 94 12.75 6.37 -6.48
CA SER A 94 14.07 6.83 -6.91
C SER A 94 14.42 6.46 -8.36
N GLU A 95 13.81 5.42 -8.94
CA GLU A 95 14.04 5.05 -10.36
C GLU A 95 13.43 6.04 -11.35
N SER A 96 12.53 6.94 -10.90
CA SER A 96 11.98 8.03 -11.71
C SER A 96 12.77 9.34 -11.63
N VAL A 97 13.89 9.40 -10.89
CA VAL A 97 14.72 10.61 -10.72
C VAL A 97 16.16 10.37 -11.20
N GLN A 98 16.33 9.69 -12.34
CA GLN A 98 17.56 9.81 -13.13
C GLN A 98 17.35 10.86 -14.21
N ASN A 99 17.35 12.13 -13.82
CA ASN A 99 17.62 13.31 -14.68
C ASN A 99 17.41 14.61 -13.88
N SER A 100 18.22 14.87 -12.86
CA SER A 100 18.48 16.21 -12.31
C SER A 100 19.69 16.10 -11.39
N GLY A 101 20.76 16.81 -11.71
CA GLY A 101 22.01 16.77 -10.97
C GLY A 101 21.94 17.33 -9.56
N ASP A 102 22.94 16.94 -8.77
CA ASP A 102 23.57 17.67 -7.66
C ASP A 102 22.81 17.96 -6.35
N ASP A 103 21.56 17.48 -6.14
CA ASP A 103 20.86 17.62 -4.83
C ASP A 103 20.59 16.27 -4.12
N ALA A 104 21.39 15.24 -4.37
CA ALA A 104 21.17 13.88 -3.84
C ALA A 104 21.54 13.66 -2.35
N ALA A 105 21.86 14.73 -1.61
CA ALA A 105 22.40 14.64 -0.26
C ALA A 105 21.76 15.66 0.69
N GLU A 106 20.48 15.52 1.02
CA GLU A 106 19.86 16.11 2.25
C GLU A 106 18.43 15.54 2.46
N MET A 107 18.25 14.21 2.51
CA MET A 107 16.99 13.62 3.02
C MET A 107 17.22 12.22 3.61
N SER A 108 18.17 12.13 4.54
CA SER A 108 18.62 10.89 5.17
C SER A 108 17.72 10.37 6.30
N ASP A 109 16.70 11.12 6.75
CA ASP A 109 15.97 10.81 8.00
C ASP A 109 14.52 10.30 7.83
N VAL A 110 14.02 10.12 6.61
CA VAL A 110 12.66 9.56 6.44
C VAL A 110 12.69 8.04 6.58
N ASN A 111 12.23 7.55 7.74
CA ASN A 111 12.01 6.13 7.99
C ASN A 111 10.73 5.66 7.28
N TYR A 112 10.87 4.80 6.28
CA TYR A 112 9.73 4.19 5.59
C TYR A 112 9.24 2.97 6.38
N PRO A 113 7.92 2.86 6.63
CA PRO A 113 7.37 1.78 7.44
C PRO A 113 7.45 0.43 6.71
N PRO A 114 7.53 -0.70 7.43
CA PRO A 114 7.36 -2.02 6.83
C PRO A 114 5.99 -2.14 6.16
N ILE A 115 5.93 -2.91 5.07
CA ILE A 115 4.70 -3.20 4.33
C ILE A 115 4.36 -4.68 4.50
N LEU A 116 3.14 -4.96 4.95
CA LEU A 116 2.61 -6.31 5.21
C LEU A 116 1.41 -6.58 4.31
N ALA A 117 1.49 -7.61 3.50
CA ALA A 117 0.36 -8.11 2.72
C ALA A 117 -0.49 -9.06 3.58
N TYR A 118 -1.79 -8.77 3.69
CA TYR A 118 -2.72 -9.57 4.49
C TYR A 118 -3.93 -10.02 3.68
N GLU A 119 -4.15 -11.34 3.59
CA GLU A 119 -5.22 -11.94 2.81
C GLU A 119 -6.61 -11.40 3.17
N LEU A 120 -6.85 -11.03 4.44
CA LEU A 120 -8.16 -10.53 4.91
C LEU A 120 -8.48 -9.12 4.44
N CYS A 121 -7.51 -8.40 3.89
CA CYS A 121 -7.74 -7.08 3.30
C CYS A 121 -8.24 -7.16 1.85
N ARG A 122 -8.37 -8.38 1.27
CA ARG A 122 -8.94 -8.52 -0.07
C ARG A 122 -10.39 -8.04 -0.09
N GLU A 123 -10.76 -7.52 -1.24
CA GLU A 123 -12.13 -7.16 -1.62
C GLU A 123 -13.04 -8.41 -1.75
N ARG A 124 -13.87 -8.49 -2.79
CA ARG A 124 -14.69 -9.66 -3.08
C ARG A 124 -13.83 -10.84 -3.54
N LEU A 125 -14.01 -12.01 -2.93
CA LEU A 125 -13.25 -13.20 -3.33
C LEU A 125 -13.71 -13.72 -4.71
N GLY A 126 -12.92 -13.41 -5.74
CA GLY A 126 -12.75 -14.24 -6.94
C GLY A 126 -13.91 -14.33 -7.93
N LEU A 127 -14.90 -13.43 -7.86
CA LEU A 127 -15.96 -13.37 -8.87
C LEU A 127 -15.40 -12.86 -10.21
N HIS A 128 -14.69 -11.74 -10.19
CA HIS A 128 -14.04 -11.20 -11.38
C HIS A 128 -12.58 -11.65 -11.46
N PRO A 129 -12.03 -11.93 -12.65
CA PRO A 129 -10.60 -12.19 -12.84
C PRO A 129 -9.69 -11.15 -12.18
N CYS A 130 -10.07 -9.86 -12.15
CA CYS A 130 -9.30 -8.81 -11.47
C CYS A 130 -9.24 -8.91 -9.95
N ASP A 131 -10.16 -9.67 -9.36
CA ASP A 131 -10.21 -9.92 -7.92
C ASP A 131 -9.41 -11.18 -7.56
N LYS A 132 -8.93 -11.94 -8.56
CA LYS A 132 -7.97 -13.03 -8.37
C LYS A 132 -6.57 -12.44 -8.27
N ARG A 133 -5.70 -13.15 -7.55
CA ARG A 133 -4.32 -12.74 -7.31
C ARG A 133 -3.31 -13.73 -7.87
N ARG A 134 -2.12 -13.23 -8.14
CA ARG A 134 -0.92 -14.05 -8.37
C ARG A 134 -0.58 -14.88 -7.12
N THR A 135 0.28 -15.87 -7.30
CA THR A 135 0.83 -16.65 -6.19
C THR A 135 1.69 -15.77 -5.29
N VAL A 136 1.83 -16.16 -4.01
CA VAL A 136 2.72 -15.45 -3.09
C VAL A 136 4.17 -15.50 -3.57
N THR A 137 4.58 -16.59 -4.24
CA THR A 137 5.92 -16.73 -4.82
C THR A 137 6.18 -15.67 -5.88
N GLU A 138 5.23 -15.46 -6.81
CA GLU A 138 5.35 -14.40 -7.82
C GLU A 138 5.42 -13.01 -7.17
N TYR A 139 4.61 -12.74 -6.15
CA TYR A 139 4.66 -11.45 -5.47
C TYR A 139 5.97 -11.20 -4.72
N ARG A 140 6.57 -12.21 -4.09
CA ARG A 140 7.90 -12.07 -3.48
C ARG A 140 8.98 -11.72 -4.49
N SER A 141 8.85 -12.21 -5.73
CA SER A 141 9.76 -11.83 -6.82
C SER A 141 9.54 -10.39 -7.30
N LEU A 142 8.28 -9.93 -7.34
CA LEU A 142 7.93 -8.56 -7.79
C LEU A 142 8.14 -7.49 -6.72
N TYR A 143 7.95 -7.84 -5.45
CA TYR A 143 7.95 -6.93 -4.30
C TYR A 143 8.75 -7.55 -3.14
N PRO A 144 10.08 -7.66 -3.26
CA PRO A 144 10.91 -8.38 -2.30
C PRO A 144 10.91 -7.78 -0.89
N ASP A 145 10.57 -6.49 -0.77
CA ASP A 145 10.53 -5.77 0.51
C ASP A 145 9.16 -5.84 1.22
N VAL A 146 8.15 -6.47 0.60
CA VAL A 146 6.83 -6.67 1.21
C VAL A 146 6.81 -7.99 1.97
N ASP A 147 6.37 -7.96 3.23
CA ASP A 147 6.12 -9.16 4.01
C ASP A 147 4.82 -9.83 3.55
N PHE A 148 4.91 -11.08 3.08
CA PHE A 148 3.77 -11.89 2.65
C PHE A 148 3.43 -13.01 3.65
N SER A 149 3.93 -12.96 4.88
CA SER A 149 3.67 -13.95 5.92
C SER A 149 2.16 -14.18 6.15
N LEU A 150 1.35 -13.13 6.07
CA LEU A 150 -0.11 -13.21 6.25
C LEU A 150 -0.91 -13.27 4.93
N ALA A 151 -0.24 -13.40 3.78
CA ALA A 151 -0.87 -13.55 2.46
C ALA A 151 -1.05 -15.02 2.05
N SER A 152 -0.82 -15.98 2.95
CA SER A 152 -0.93 -17.42 2.68
C SER A 152 -1.79 -18.18 3.69
N THR A 153 -2.28 -17.49 4.72
CA THR A 153 -2.88 -18.10 5.88
C THR A 153 -4.32 -18.53 5.62
N THR A 154 -4.55 -19.82 5.42
CA THR A 154 -5.77 -20.45 5.96
C THR A 154 -5.68 -20.34 7.48
N TYR A 155 -6.51 -19.46 8.06
CA TYR A 155 -6.51 -18.97 9.45
C TYR A 155 -5.93 -19.92 10.52
N PRO A 156 -5.09 -19.39 11.41
CA PRO A 156 -5.34 -19.57 12.84
C PRO A 156 -5.74 -18.26 13.54
N HIS A 157 -6.48 -18.45 14.63
CA HIS A 157 -7.04 -17.46 15.55
C HIS A 157 -5.97 -16.50 16.13
N PRO A 158 -6.32 -15.24 16.48
CA PRO A 158 -5.34 -14.25 16.92
C PRO A 158 -5.03 -14.37 18.41
N ASP A 159 -3.76 -14.21 18.74
CA ASP A 159 -3.31 -13.73 20.04
C ASP A 159 -2.49 -12.44 19.89
N SER A 160 -2.54 -11.67 20.98
CA SER A 160 -2.39 -10.22 21.12
C SER A 160 -0.97 -9.65 21.10
N ASP A 161 -0.89 -8.38 20.69
CA ASP A 161 -0.27 -7.22 21.37
C ASP A 161 0.52 -6.32 20.40
N GLY A 162 0.48 -5.01 20.65
CA GLY A 162 1.34 -4.04 19.99
C GLY A 162 0.58 -2.86 19.40
N SER A 163 0.45 -1.83 20.22
CA SER A 163 0.09 -0.46 19.87
C SER A 163 0.80 0.08 18.59
N ARG A 164 0.21 -0.02 17.39
CA ARG A 164 0.75 0.51 16.10
C ARG A 164 -0.18 1.52 15.41
N ILE A 165 0.38 2.60 14.85
CA ILE A 165 -0.29 3.39 13.80
C ILE A 165 -0.30 2.55 12.53
N LEU A 166 -1.49 2.21 12.06
CA LEU A 166 -1.72 1.29 10.95
C LEU A 166 -2.28 2.08 9.77
N THR A 167 -1.75 1.85 8.58
CA THR A 167 -2.38 2.31 7.35
C THR A 167 -2.87 1.09 6.59
N PHE A 168 -4.15 1.04 6.22
CA PHE A 168 -4.67 0.01 5.33
C PHE A 168 -4.78 0.59 3.93
N CYS A 169 -4.12 -0.05 2.98
CA CYS A 169 -4.44 0.10 1.57
C CYS A 169 -5.45 -0.99 1.21
N ILE A 170 -6.69 -0.59 0.91
CA ILE A 170 -7.79 -1.48 0.48
C ILE A 170 -8.00 -1.33 -1.03
#